data_AF-A0A8B7U511-F1
#
_entry.id   AF-A0A8B7U511-F1
#
_cell.length_a   1.000
_cell.length_b   1.000
_cell.length_c   1.000
_cell.angle_alpha   90.00
_cell.angle_beta   90.00
_cell.angle_gamma   90.00
#
_symmetry.space_group_name_H-M   'P 1'
#
loop_
_entity.id
_entity.type
_entity.pdbx_description
1 polymer ?
#
loop_
_entity_poly.entity_id
_entity_poly.type
_entity_poly.pdbx_seq_one_letter_code
_entity_poly.pdbx_strand_id
1 'polypeptide(L)'
;MAPRKRSRHGLGFLCCFGGSDLPEIDLRDNHPLQYMEFSSPIPNPEELNVCFAELVDELDLTDKNREAVFALPPEKKWQIYCSKKKEQEDPNKLATSWPDYYIDRINSMAAMQSLYAFDEEETEMRNQVVEDLKTALRTQPMR
;
A
#
# COMPACT_ATOMS: atom_id res chain seq x y z
N MET A 1 -3.85 -42.58 -23.01
CA MET A 1 -2.58 -42.19 -23.65
C MET A 1 -1.73 -41.44 -22.64
N ALA A 2 -0.52 -41.92 -22.36
CA ALA A 2 0.60 -41.10 -21.86
C ALA A 2 1.66 -41.09 -22.98
N PRO A 3 2.68 -40.19 -23.02
CA PRO A 3 3.21 -39.31 -21.97
C PRO A 3 3.51 -37.86 -22.46
N ARG A 4 4.09 -37.00 -21.61
CA ARG A 4 5.38 -36.30 -21.87
C ARG A 4 5.88 -35.55 -20.62
N LYS A 5 6.97 -36.06 -20.04
CA LYS A 5 7.89 -35.31 -19.17
C LYS A 5 8.49 -34.14 -19.96
N ARG A 6 8.56 -32.96 -19.36
CA ARG A 6 9.63 -32.00 -19.66
C ARG A 6 10.16 -31.42 -18.36
N SER A 7 11.32 -31.95 -17.98
CA SER A 7 12.23 -31.31 -17.03
C SER A 7 12.70 -29.97 -17.60
N ARG A 8 12.57 -28.91 -16.80
CA ARG A 8 13.48 -27.76 -16.80
C ARG A 8 13.62 -27.28 -15.36
N HIS A 9 14.69 -27.72 -14.71
CA HIS A 9 15.27 -27.02 -13.56
C HIS A 9 16.08 -25.82 -14.07
N GLY A 10 15.96 -24.68 -13.39
CA GLY A 10 17.00 -23.64 -13.39
C GLY A 10 16.49 -22.22 -13.22
N LEU A 11 16.89 -21.58 -12.11
CA LEU A 11 16.90 -20.14 -11.80
C LEU A 11 15.52 -19.55 -11.44
N GLY A 12 15.06 -19.46 -10.19
CA GLY A 12 15.78 -19.25 -8.93
C GLY A 12 15.80 -17.78 -8.53
N PHE A 13 14.63 -17.18 -8.26
CA PHE A 13 14.48 -15.91 -7.52
C PHE A 13 13.11 -15.91 -6.83
N LEU A 14 13.09 -15.49 -5.55
CA LEU A 14 11.94 -15.18 -4.67
C LEU A 14 11.69 -16.16 -3.51
N CYS A 15 11.97 -15.64 -2.32
CA CYS A 15 11.92 -16.21 -0.97
C CYS A 15 10.50 -16.53 -0.45
N CYS A 16 9.54 -16.89 -1.32
CA CYS A 16 8.17 -17.23 -0.92
C CYS A 16 7.61 -18.53 -1.54
N PHE A 17 8.38 -19.30 -2.33
CA PHE A 17 7.89 -20.49 -3.05
C PHE A 17 8.21 -21.82 -2.34
N GLY A 18 7.98 -21.88 -1.02
CA GLY A 18 8.14 -23.10 -0.21
C GLY A 18 6.92 -24.03 -0.20
N GLY A 19 5.94 -23.82 -1.07
CA GLY A 19 4.78 -24.69 -1.26
C GLY A 19 4.36 -24.64 -2.73
N SER A 20 4.41 -25.77 -3.41
CA SER A 20 4.16 -25.91 -4.85
C SER A 20 2.67 -26.05 -5.19
N ASP A 21 1.80 -25.41 -4.41
CA ASP A 21 0.42 -25.18 -4.81
C ASP A 21 0.23 -23.66 -4.77
N LEU A 22 0.14 -23.03 -5.95
CA LEU A 22 -0.53 -21.73 -6.00
C LEU A 22 -1.89 -21.96 -5.32
N PRO A 23 -2.28 -21.19 -4.30
CA PRO A 23 -3.65 -21.27 -3.82
C PRO A 23 -4.54 -21.04 -5.04
N GLU A 24 -5.37 -22.04 -5.38
CA GLU A 24 -6.41 -21.87 -6.37
C GLU A 24 -7.30 -20.75 -5.83
N ILE A 25 -7.26 -19.59 -6.48
CA ILE A 25 -8.15 -18.48 -6.17
C ILE A 25 -9.53 -18.93 -6.67
N ASP A 26 -10.21 -19.73 -5.86
CA ASP A 26 -11.60 -20.09 -6.09
C ASP A 26 -12.39 -18.79 -5.89
N LEU A 27 -12.82 -18.18 -6.99
CA LEU A 27 -13.68 -16.99 -7.03
C LEU A 27 -15.11 -17.34 -6.52
N ARG A 28 -15.22 -18.01 -5.37
CA ARG A 28 -16.49 -18.38 -4.73
C ARG A 28 -17.20 -17.19 -4.14
N ASP A 29 -16.44 -16.14 -3.83
CA ASP A 29 -16.98 -14.89 -3.35
C ASP A 29 -17.21 -13.97 -4.55
N ASN A 30 -18.48 -13.70 -4.84
CA ASN A 30 -18.95 -12.74 -5.85
C ASN A 30 -18.59 -11.29 -5.46
N HIS A 31 -17.33 -11.02 -5.14
CA HIS A 31 -16.80 -9.67 -5.13
C HIS A 31 -16.33 -9.38 -6.56
N PRO A 32 -17.10 -8.65 -7.36
CA PRO A 32 -16.62 -8.26 -8.68
C PRO A 32 -15.29 -7.54 -8.51
N LEU A 33 -14.26 -8.01 -9.23
CA LEU A 33 -13.00 -7.27 -9.34
C LEU A 33 -13.35 -5.85 -9.73
N GLN A 34 -13.12 -4.91 -8.82
CA GLN A 34 -13.48 -3.52 -9.05
C GLN A 34 -12.55 -3.01 -10.15
N TYR A 35 -13.05 -2.98 -11.39
CA TYR A 35 -12.34 -2.40 -12.50
C TYR A 35 -12.17 -0.92 -12.19
N MET A 36 -10.93 -0.53 -11.88
CA MET A 36 -10.59 0.85 -11.61
C MET A 36 -10.51 1.57 -12.96
N GLU A 37 -11.56 2.32 -13.28
CA GLU A 37 -11.64 3.08 -14.53
C GLU A 37 -10.81 4.36 -14.38
N PHE A 38 -9.63 4.38 -15.01
CA PHE A 38 -8.78 5.55 -15.06
C PHE A 38 -9.14 6.36 -16.31
N SER A 39 -9.86 7.47 -16.12
CA SER A 39 -10.38 8.30 -17.20
C SER A 39 -9.33 9.09 -17.97
N SER A 40 -8.09 9.15 -17.47
CA SER A 40 -7.01 9.91 -18.10
C SER A 40 -6.18 9.02 -19.04
N PRO A 41 -5.90 9.45 -20.28
CA PRO A 41 -5.10 8.68 -21.23
C PRO A 41 -3.68 8.47 -20.69
N ILE A 42 -3.06 7.35 -21.07
CA ILE A 42 -1.67 7.06 -20.73
C ILE A 42 -0.78 8.14 -21.41
N PRO A 43 0.06 8.86 -20.66
CA PRO A 43 0.98 9.85 -21.21
C PRO A 43 2.12 9.17 -21.99
N ASN A 44 2.97 9.97 -22.64
CA ASN A 44 4.13 9.43 -23.34
C ASN A 44 5.09 8.70 -22.35
N PRO A 45 5.89 7.74 -22.82
CA PRO A 45 6.65 6.89 -21.91
C PRO A 45 7.72 7.67 -21.12
N GLU A 46 8.27 8.73 -21.69
CA GLU A 46 9.23 9.61 -21.01
C GLU A 46 8.57 10.35 -19.83
N GLU A 47 7.44 11.03 -20.06
CA GLU A 47 6.66 11.72 -19.01
C GLU A 47 6.15 10.75 -17.95
N LEU A 48 5.68 9.57 -18.37
CA LEU A 48 5.23 8.54 -17.45
C LEU A 48 6.36 8.09 -16.52
N ASN A 49 7.56 7.88 -17.06
CA ASN A 49 8.72 7.48 -16.26
C ASN A 49 9.16 8.58 -15.29
N VAL A 50 9.04 9.86 -15.67
CA VAL A 50 9.34 10.99 -14.77
C VAL A 50 8.36 11.02 -13.59
N CYS A 51 7.05 11.01 -13.86
CA CYS A 51 6.03 11.01 -12.79
C CYS A 51 6.10 9.74 -11.92
N PHE A 52 6.42 8.61 -12.54
CA PHE A 52 6.57 7.34 -11.83
C PHE A 52 7.84 7.29 -10.99
N ALA A 53 8.90 8.02 -11.36
CA ALA A 53 10.12 8.10 -10.57
C ALA A 53 9.90 8.75 -9.21
N GLU A 54 9.19 9.89 -9.18
CA GLU A 54 8.81 10.55 -7.93
C GLU A 54 8.01 9.60 -7.02
N LEU A 55 7.11 8.81 -7.61
CA LEU A 55 6.35 7.80 -6.87
C LEU A 55 7.25 6.74 -6.25
N VAL A 56 8.21 6.23 -7.01
CA VAL A 56 9.10 5.16 -6.56
C VAL A 56 10.09 5.65 -5.51
N ASP A 57 10.54 6.90 -5.62
CA ASP A 57 11.43 7.52 -4.65
C ASP A 57 10.75 7.69 -3.29
N GLU A 58 9.45 8.03 -3.25
CA GLU A 58 8.67 8.10 -2.00
C GLU A 58 8.46 6.75 -1.29
N LEU A 59 8.62 5.62 -1.99
CA LEU A 59 8.32 4.28 -1.44
C LEU A 59 9.48 3.66 -0.64
N ASP A 60 10.62 4.34 -0.50
CA ASP A 60 11.81 3.87 0.24
C ASP A 60 12.21 2.42 -0.11
N LEU A 61 12.16 2.09 -1.41
CA LEU A 61 12.46 0.75 -1.89
C LEU A 61 13.97 0.48 -1.94
N THR A 62 14.36 -0.77 -1.67
CA THR A 62 15.72 -1.24 -1.97
C THR A 62 16.00 -1.15 -3.48
N ASP A 63 17.28 -0.97 -3.88
CA ASP A 63 17.66 -0.81 -5.29
C ASP A 63 17.11 -1.91 -6.21
N LYS A 64 17.10 -3.17 -5.74
CA LYS A 64 16.57 -4.32 -6.48
C LYS A 64 15.06 -4.22 -6.70
N ASN A 65 14.33 -3.77 -5.68
CA ASN A 65 12.88 -3.57 -5.77
C ASN A 65 12.55 -2.34 -6.62
N ARG A 66 13.36 -1.27 -6.52
CA ARG A 66 13.26 -0.09 -7.38
C ARG A 66 13.36 -0.47 -8.85
N GLU A 67 14.40 -1.21 -9.23
CA GLU A 67 14.58 -1.68 -10.61
C GLU A 67 13.41 -2.54 -11.09
N ALA A 68 12.94 -3.49 -10.26
CA ALA A 68 11.80 -4.33 -10.58
C ALA A 68 10.51 -3.52 -10.80
N VAL A 69 10.27 -2.49 -9.97
CA VAL A 69 9.10 -1.62 -10.09
C VAL A 69 9.23 -0.71 -11.31
N PHE A 70 10.41 -0.19 -11.62
CA PHE A 70 10.67 0.57 -12.85
C PHE A 70 10.62 -0.27 -14.13
N ALA A 71 10.83 -1.59 -14.06
CA ALA A 71 10.72 -2.49 -15.20
C ALA A 71 9.27 -2.85 -15.57
N LEU A 72 8.27 -2.39 -14.79
CA LEU A 72 6.86 -2.65 -15.07
C LEU A 72 6.41 -2.09 -16.44
N PRO A 73 5.46 -2.75 -17.12
CA PRO A 73 4.85 -2.23 -18.34
C PRO A 73 4.22 -0.84 -18.12
N PRO A 74 4.19 0.03 -19.15
CA PRO A 74 3.60 1.37 -19.06
C PRO A 74 2.18 1.38 -18.49
N GLU A 75 1.37 0.39 -18.84
CA GLU A 75 -0.02 0.27 -18.37
C GLU A 75 -0.06 0.09 -16.85
N LYS A 76 0.87 -0.69 -16.28
CA LYS A 76 0.97 -0.93 -14.83
C LYS A 76 1.51 0.28 -14.10
N LYS A 77 2.52 0.96 -14.65
CA LYS A 77 3.03 2.21 -14.09
C LYS A 77 1.94 3.27 -14.01
N TRP A 78 1.16 3.42 -15.09
CA TRP A 78 0.05 4.38 -15.13
C TRP A 78 -1.05 4.02 -14.13
N GLN A 79 -1.43 2.74 -14.04
CA GLN A 79 -2.41 2.28 -13.04
C GLN A 79 -1.96 2.62 -11.61
N ILE A 80 -0.70 2.35 -11.27
CA ILE A 80 -0.16 2.64 -9.93
C ILE A 80 -0.14 4.15 -9.67
N TYR A 81 0.32 4.95 -10.64
CA TYR A 81 0.35 6.41 -10.53
C TYR A 81 -1.05 6.98 -10.30
N CYS A 82 -2.04 6.58 -11.10
CA CYS A 82 -3.41 7.06 -10.95
C CYS A 82 -4.05 6.59 -9.62
N SER A 83 -3.74 5.38 -9.15
CA SER A 83 -4.16 4.93 -7.82
C SER A 83 -3.62 5.82 -6.72
N LYS A 84 -2.32 6.15 -6.74
CA LYS A 84 -1.71 7.06 -5.78
C LYS A 84 -2.37 8.45 -5.81
N LYS A 85 -2.59 8.99 -7.02
CA LYS A 85 -3.22 10.30 -7.19
C LYS A 85 -4.65 10.32 -6.63
N LYS A 86 -5.46 9.30 -6.95
CA LYS A 86 -6.82 9.16 -6.42
C LYS A 86 -6.82 9.05 -4.90
N GLU A 87 -5.88 8.31 -4.33
CA GLU A 87 -5.74 8.20 -2.88
C GLU A 87 -5.40 9.55 -2.23
N GLN A 88 -4.54 10.37 -2.85
CA GLN A 88 -4.24 11.72 -2.35
C GLN A 88 -5.43 12.69 -2.43
N GLU A 89 -6.30 12.53 -3.43
CA GLU A 89 -7.48 13.38 -3.65
C GLU A 89 -8.69 12.97 -2.78
N ASP A 90 -8.65 11.83 -2.08
CA ASP A 90 -9.77 11.34 -1.27
C ASP A 90 -10.02 12.25 -0.04
N PRO A 91 -11.18 12.94 0.03
CA PRO A 91 -11.52 13.83 1.14
C PRO A 91 -11.73 13.09 2.47
N ASN A 92 -11.89 11.77 2.47
CA ASN A 92 -12.00 10.96 3.68
C ASN A 92 -10.64 10.56 4.30
N LYS A 93 -9.52 11.12 3.83
CA LYS A 93 -8.21 11.06 4.52
C LYS A 93 -8.22 11.87 5.83
N LEU A 94 -9.06 11.46 6.78
CA LEU A 94 -9.38 12.26 7.96
C LEU A 94 -8.36 12.10 9.11
N ALA A 95 -7.36 11.22 9.01
CA ALA A 95 -6.36 11.09 10.08
C ALA A 95 -4.97 10.61 9.61
N THR A 96 -4.86 9.74 8.60
CA THR A 96 -3.60 9.06 8.26
C THR A 96 -2.53 9.92 7.59
N SER A 97 -2.86 11.11 7.07
CA SER A 97 -1.93 11.96 6.31
C SER A 97 -1.50 13.24 7.01
N TRP A 98 -1.99 13.51 8.22
CA TRP A 98 -1.75 14.76 8.94
C TRP A 98 -1.00 14.50 10.24
N PRO A 99 0.35 14.61 10.25
CA PRO A 99 1.14 14.42 11.47
C PRO A 99 0.66 15.29 12.64
N ASP A 100 0.30 16.55 12.37
CA ASP A 100 -0.19 17.50 13.37
C ASP A 100 -1.45 17.01 14.09
N TYR A 101 -2.36 16.33 13.38
CA TYR A 101 -3.56 15.75 13.99
C TYR A 101 -3.20 14.75 15.09
N TYR A 102 -2.27 13.84 14.81
CA TYR A 102 -1.83 12.86 15.80
C TYR A 102 -1.04 13.51 16.94
N ILE A 103 -0.22 14.52 16.65
CA ILE A 103 0.51 15.28 17.68
C ILE A 103 -0.46 15.94 18.66
N ASP A 104 -1.47 16.66 18.15
CA ASP A 104 -2.47 17.34 18.98
C ASP A 104 -3.29 16.36 19.80
N ARG A 105 -3.69 15.22 19.19
CA ARG A 105 -4.42 14.16 19.89
C ARG A 105 -3.59 13.55 21.01
N ILE A 106 -2.32 13.22 20.76
CA ILE A 106 -1.42 12.64 21.77
C ILE A 106 -1.17 13.64 22.91
N ASN A 107 -0.91 14.91 22.60
CA ASN A 107 -0.74 15.96 23.60
C ASN A 107 -2.00 16.15 24.46
N SER A 108 -3.17 16.11 23.84
CA SER A 108 -4.45 16.19 24.55
C SER A 108 -4.66 14.98 25.47
N MET A 109 -4.36 13.76 25.01
CA MET A 109 -4.43 12.54 25.83
C MET A 109 -3.47 12.60 27.02
N ALA A 110 -2.26 13.12 26.83
CA ALA A 110 -1.29 13.29 27.91
C ALA A 110 -1.75 14.33 28.95
N ALA A 111 -2.39 15.42 28.51
CA ALA A 111 -2.94 16.45 29.40
C ALA A 111 -4.15 15.96 30.22
N MET A 112 -4.96 15.06 29.66
CA MET A 112 -6.17 14.53 30.30
C MET A 112 -5.94 13.24 31.12
N GLN A 113 -4.73 12.68 31.11
CA GLN A 113 -4.36 11.41 31.76
C GLN A 113 -4.70 11.36 33.26
N SER A 114 -4.80 12.50 33.94
CA SER A 114 -5.07 12.59 35.37
C SER A 114 -6.55 12.53 35.77
N LEU A 115 -7.52 12.62 34.85
CA LEU A 115 -8.93 12.85 35.21
C LEU A 115 -9.89 11.68 34.90
N TYR A 116 -9.58 10.80 33.94
CA TYR A 116 -10.56 9.84 33.39
C TYR A 116 -10.06 8.39 33.24
N ALA A 117 -9.07 7.98 34.04
CA ALA A 117 -8.43 6.65 33.91
C ALA A 117 -9.34 5.42 34.17
N PHE A 118 -10.65 5.58 34.35
CA PHE A 118 -11.61 4.52 34.61
C PHE A 118 -12.69 4.36 33.52
N ASP A 119 -12.69 5.19 32.47
CA ASP A 119 -13.62 5.02 31.35
C ASP A 119 -13.03 4.06 30.30
N GLU A 120 -13.71 2.94 30.09
CA GLU A 120 -13.33 1.89 29.15
C GLU A 120 -13.46 2.38 27.70
N GLU A 121 -14.51 3.16 27.39
CA GLU A 121 -14.76 3.71 26.06
C GLU A 121 -13.67 4.71 25.67
N GLU A 122 -13.29 5.61 26.58
CA GLU A 122 -12.19 6.54 26.35
C GLU A 122 -10.86 5.81 26.17
N THR A 123 -10.63 4.74 26.93
CA THR A 123 -9.41 3.93 26.80
C THR A 123 -9.34 3.24 25.44
N GLU A 124 -10.46 2.73 24.93
CA GLU A 124 -10.57 2.16 23.59
C GLU A 124 -10.32 3.22 22.51
N MET A 125 -10.90 4.41 22.64
CA MET A 125 -10.62 5.54 21.74
C MET A 125 -9.13 5.92 21.72
N ARG A 126 -8.47 5.97 22.88
CA ARG A 126 -7.03 6.27 22.96
C ARG A 126 -6.19 5.18 22.29
N ASN A 127 -6.53 3.91 22.51
CA ASN A 127 -5.87 2.79 21.85
C ASN A 127 -6.02 2.85 20.33
N GLN A 128 -7.22 3.18 19.85
CA GLN A 128 -7.48 3.33 18.42
C GLN A 128 -6.60 4.42 17.79
N VAL A 129 -6.49 5.59 18.42
CA VAL A 129 -5.62 6.68 17.95
C VAL A 129 -4.16 6.23 17.86
N VAL A 130 -3.67 5.44 18.81
CA VAL A 130 -2.29 4.94 18.83
C VAL A 130 -2.05 3.91 17.72
N GLU A 131 -2.97 2.96 17.50
CA GLU A 131 -2.83 1.98 16.43
C GLU A 131 -2.95 2.61 15.03
N ASP A 132 -3.78 3.63 14.88
CA ASP A 132 -3.88 4.41 13.64
C ASP A 132 -2.60 5.19 13.38
N LEU A 133 -2.03 5.86 14.39
CA LEU A 133 -0.74 6.55 14.29
C LEU A 133 0.38 5.58 13.90
N LYS A 134 0.46 4.42 14.56
CA LYS A 134 1.43 3.37 14.25
C LYS A 134 1.30 2.89 12.81
N THR A 135 0.06 2.72 12.33
CA THR A 135 -0.20 2.35 10.94
C THR A 135 0.28 3.44 10.00
N ALA A 136 -0.06 4.71 10.27
CA ALA A 136 0.39 5.85 9.48
C ALA A 136 1.92 5.92 9.39
N LEU A 137 2.63 5.84 10.52
CA LEU A 137 4.11 5.85 10.55
C LEU A 137 4.74 4.68 9.79
N ARG A 138 4.04 3.55 9.66
CA ARG A 138 4.56 2.36 8.96
C ARG A 138 4.29 2.41 7.46
N THR A 139 3.16 2.98 7.04
CA THR A 139 2.69 2.85 5.65
C THR A 139 2.71 4.16 4.87
N GLN A 140 2.83 5.30 5.54
CA GLN A 140 2.97 6.59 4.85
C GLN A 140 4.43 6.79 4.43
N PRO A 141 4.67 7.44 3.28
CA PRO A 141 6.01 7.75 2.81
C PRO A 141 6.70 8.73 3.77
N MET A 142 8.02 8.56 3.95
CA MET A 142 8.85 9.49 4.70
C MET A 142 9.06 10.74 3.83
N ARG A 143 8.28 11.80 4.10
CA ARG A 143 8.45 13.11 3.45
C ARG A 143 9.73 13.82 3.89
#